data_AF-A0A660NHE1-F1
#
_entry.id   AF-A0A660NHE1-F1
#
_cell.length_a   1.000
_cell.length_b   1.000
_cell.length_c   1.000
_cell.angle_alpha   90.00
_cell.angle_beta   90.00
_cell.angle_gamma   90.00
#
_symmetry.space_group_name_H-M   'P 1'
#
loop_
_entity.id
_entity.type
_entity.pdbx_description
1 polymer ?
#
loop_
_entity_poly.entity_id
_entity_poly.type
_entity_poly.pdbx_seq_one_letter_code
_entity_poly.pdbx_strand_id
1 'polypeptide(L)'
;MKSRFCRLALAAAPALLLAACASAPKPLFHWGEYPDAVYGYYQDSGDWDSQEKVLTKAITEARSKNLKVGPGIYAQLGLVMAKQGRDAEAQAAFRQEEVLYPESAVFMQRLTGMKRGGKDASGAPQAPKDDAPKAGQGGSAS
;
A
#
# COMPACT_ATOMS: atom_id res chain seq x y z
N MET A 1 -59.09 -9.32 1.35
CA MET A 1 -57.76 -9.85 0.93
C MET A 1 -56.66 -8.79 0.76
N LYS A 2 -56.95 -7.48 0.83
CA LYS A 2 -55.96 -6.39 0.63
C LYS A 2 -55.07 -6.08 1.86
N SER A 3 -55.49 -6.43 3.08
CA SER A 3 -54.77 -6.09 4.33
C SER A 3 -53.58 -7.01 4.67
N ARG A 4 -53.53 -8.23 4.12
CA ARG A 4 -52.40 -9.17 4.34
C ARG A 4 -51.19 -8.83 3.48
N PHE A 5 -51.40 -8.25 2.31
CA PHE A 5 -50.35 -7.79 1.39
C PHE A 5 -49.57 -6.59 1.93
N CYS A 6 -50.25 -5.68 2.63
CA CYS A 6 -49.64 -4.47 3.21
C CYS A 6 -48.75 -4.79 4.43
N ARG A 7 -49.12 -5.81 5.23
CA ARG A 7 -48.30 -6.29 6.36
C ARG A 7 -47.05 -7.07 5.91
N LEU A 8 -47.14 -7.81 4.80
CA LEU A 8 -46.00 -8.51 4.21
C LEU A 8 -45.00 -7.54 3.55
N ALA A 9 -45.48 -6.44 2.95
CA ALA A 9 -44.61 -5.41 2.38
C ALA A 9 -43.82 -4.62 3.44
N LEU A 10 -44.41 -4.35 4.61
CA LEU A 10 -43.76 -3.59 5.68
C LEU A 10 -42.66 -4.38 6.42
N ALA A 11 -42.76 -5.72 6.44
CA ALA A 11 -41.75 -6.60 7.05
C ALA A 11 -40.54 -6.90 6.14
N ALA A 12 -40.66 -6.68 4.83
CA ALA A 12 -39.59 -6.94 3.85
C ALA A 12 -38.62 -5.76 3.66
N ALA A 13 -39.03 -4.53 4.01
CA ALA A 13 -38.22 -3.32 3.90
C ALA A 13 -36.88 -3.37 4.66
N PRO A 14 -36.79 -3.86 5.92
CA PRO A 14 -35.51 -3.95 6.61
C PRO A 14 -34.57 -5.02 5.99
N ALA A 15 -35.11 -6.12 5.48
CA ALA A 15 -34.30 -7.18 4.86
C ALA A 15 -33.61 -6.73 3.55
N LEU A 16 -34.27 -5.86 2.77
CA LEU A 16 -33.71 -5.26 1.55
C LEU A 16 -32.62 -4.21 1.85
N LEU A 17 -32.74 -3.47 2.96
CA LEU A 17 -31.72 -2.50 3.40
C LEU A 17 -30.42 -3.19 3.85
N LEU A 18 -30.49 -4.37 4.46
CA LEU A 18 -29.29 -5.13 4.85
C LEU A 18 -28.55 -5.73 3.64
N ALA A 19 -29.26 -6.10 2.56
CA ALA A 19 -28.64 -6.64 1.34
C ALA A 19 -27.81 -5.60 0.56
N ALA A 20 -28.13 -4.31 0.71
CA ALA A 20 -27.38 -3.21 0.08
C ALA A 20 -25.99 -3.01 0.70
N CYS A 21 -25.81 -3.25 2.01
CA CYS A 21 -24.49 -3.19 2.66
C CYS A 21 -23.59 -4.39 2.32
N ALA A 22 -24.15 -5.51 1.87
CA ALA A 22 -23.39 -6.72 1.57
C ALA A 22 -22.74 -6.71 0.16
N SER A 23 -23.06 -5.72 -0.68
CA SER A 23 -22.47 -5.58 -2.00
C SER A 23 -21.09 -4.94 -1.91
N ALA A 24 -20.04 -5.76 -1.80
CA ALA A 24 -18.67 -5.28 -1.85
C ALA A 24 -18.37 -4.70 -3.24
N PRO A 25 -17.86 -3.45 -3.35
CA PRO A 25 -17.47 -2.87 -4.62
C PRO A 25 -16.30 -3.66 -5.21
N LYS A 26 -16.26 -3.80 -6.54
CA LYS A 26 -15.12 -4.41 -7.22
C LYS A 26 -13.86 -3.61 -6.91
N PRO A 27 -12.74 -4.27 -6.53
CA PRO A 27 -11.51 -3.57 -6.24
C PRO A 27 -10.98 -2.90 -7.52
N LEU A 28 -10.57 -1.63 -7.41
CA LEU A 28 -9.96 -0.89 -8.54
C LEU A 28 -8.49 -1.25 -8.76
N PHE A 29 -7.82 -1.65 -7.69
CA PHE A 29 -6.38 -1.96 -7.66
C PHE A 29 -6.14 -3.41 -7.27
N HIS A 30 -5.10 -3.99 -7.86
CA HIS A 30 -4.57 -5.26 -7.40
C HIS A 30 -3.24 -5.05 -6.70
N TRP A 31 -3.14 -5.61 -5.48
CA TRP A 31 -1.99 -5.43 -4.59
C TRP A 31 -1.16 -6.71 -4.44
N GLY A 32 -1.76 -7.89 -4.61
CA GLY A 32 -1.10 -9.16 -4.33
C GLY A 32 -0.53 -9.22 -2.91
N GLU A 33 0.69 -9.73 -2.77
CA GLU A 33 1.45 -9.85 -1.51
C GLU A 33 2.33 -8.61 -1.25
N TYR A 34 2.01 -7.46 -1.85
CA TYR A 34 2.76 -6.21 -1.69
C TYR A 34 3.00 -5.78 -0.23
N PRO A 35 2.02 -5.85 0.70
CA PRO A 35 2.25 -5.42 2.08
C PRO A 35 3.40 -6.17 2.76
N ASP A 36 3.53 -7.47 2.50
CA ASP A 36 4.60 -8.31 3.06
C ASP A 36 5.96 -7.96 2.44
N ALA A 37 5.99 -7.69 1.13
CA ALA A 37 7.21 -7.27 0.44
C ALA A 37 7.75 -5.92 0.97
N VAL A 38 6.86 -4.98 1.30
CA VAL A 38 7.25 -3.70 1.90
C VAL A 38 7.86 -3.91 3.29
N TYR A 39 7.24 -4.75 4.11
CA TYR A 39 7.77 -5.07 5.44
C TYR A 39 9.13 -5.80 5.35
N GLY A 40 9.28 -6.71 4.39
CA GLY A 40 10.56 -7.37 4.10
C GLY A 40 11.67 -6.39 3.74
N TYR A 41 11.36 -5.35 2.96
CA TYR A 41 12.32 -4.32 2.59
C TYR A 41 12.88 -3.56 3.79
N TYR A 42 12.01 -3.15 4.73
CA TYR A 42 12.43 -2.38 5.90
C TYR A 42 13.21 -3.19 6.93
N GLN A 43 13.02 -4.51 6.95
CA GLN A 43 13.82 -5.41 7.79
C GLN A 43 15.21 -5.69 7.21
N ASP A 44 15.51 -5.19 6.00
CA ASP A 44 16.77 -5.43 5.29
C ASP A 44 17.12 -6.93 5.25
N SER A 45 16.12 -7.77 4.94
CA SER A 45 16.27 -9.23 4.96
C SER A 45 17.31 -9.76 3.98
N GLY A 46 17.79 -8.92 3.05
CA GLY A 46 18.76 -9.26 2.02
C GLY A 46 18.20 -10.09 0.86
N ASP A 47 16.97 -10.59 0.96
CA ASP A 47 16.32 -11.40 -0.08
C ASP A 47 15.57 -10.51 -1.09
N TRP A 48 16.35 -9.75 -1.87
CA TRP A 48 15.83 -8.83 -2.88
C TRP A 48 15.16 -9.55 -4.05
N ASP A 49 15.63 -10.75 -4.40
CA ASP A 49 15.07 -11.54 -5.49
C ASP A 49 13.66 -12.04 -5.18
N SER A 50 13.41 -12.45 -3.93
CA SER A 50 12.06 -12.82 -3.49
C SER A 50 11.12 -11.62 -3.50
N GLN A 51 11.58 -10.46 -3.02
CA GLN A 51 10.78 -9.23 -3.07
C GLN A 51 10.45 -8.81 -4.51
N GLU A 52 11.41 -8.86 -5.42
CA GLU A 52 11.17 -8.59 -6.84
C GLU A 52 10.13 -9.55 -7.44
N LYS A 53 10.22 -10.85 -7.13
CA LYS A 53 9.23 -11.85 -7.58
C LYS A 53 7.82 -11.52 -7.09
N VAL A 54 7.67 -11.14 -5.82
CA VAL A 54 6.37 -10.74 -5.27
C VAL A 54 5.79 -9.52 -6.00
N LEU A 55 6.61 -8.49 -6.21
CA LEU A 55 6.19 -7.25 -6.86
C LEU A 55 5.83 -7.46 -8.34
N THR A 56 6.67 -8.21 -9.07
CA THR A 56 6.42 -8.53 -10.49
C THR A 56 5.22 -9.46 -10.68
N LYS A 57 4.98 -10.39 -9.75
CA LYS A 57 3.75 -11.19 -9.68
C LYS A 57 2.53 -10.28 -9.50
N ALA A 58 2.55 -9.36 -8.54
CA ALA A 58 1.45 -8.41 -8.34
C ALA A 58 1.17 -7.57 -9.60
N ILE A 59 2.21 -7.08 -10.29
CA ILE A 59 2.06 -6.36 -11.56
C ILE A 59 1.41 -7.24 -12.64
N THR A 60 1.87 -8.48 -12.77
CA THR A 60 1.36 -9.43 -13.77
C THR A 60 -0.09 -9.82 -13.51
N GLU A 61 -0.44 -10.09 -12.26
CA GLU A 61 -1.80 -10.40 -11.85
C GLU A 61 -2.76 -9.21 -12.01
N ALA A 62 -2.30 -7.98 -11.75
CA ALA A 62 -3.11 -6.79 -12.01
C ALA A 62 -3.48 -6.71 -13.49
N ARG A 63 -2.49 -6.88 -14.38
CA ARG A 63 -2.67 -6.86 -15.83
C ARG A 63 -3.61 -7.98 -16.30
N SER A 64 -3.44 -9.21 -15.80
CA SER A 64 -4.29 -10.34 -16.20
C SER A 64 -5.74 -10.20 -15.73
N LYS A 65 -5.96 -9.53 -14.60
CA LYS A 65 -7.30 -9.25 -14.05
C LYS A 65 -7.93 -7.98 -14.61
N ASN A 66 -7.26 -7.27 -15.53
CA ASN A 66 -7.66 -5.94 -16.02
C ASN A 66 -7.88 -4.93 -14.87
N LEU A 67 -7.07 -5.03 -13.82
CA LEU A 67 -7.04 -4.11 -12.68
C LEU A 67 -5.81 -3.19 -12.77
N LYS A 68 -5.88 -2.02 -12.14
CA LYS A 68 -4.71 -1.14 -12.05
C LYS A 68 -3.72 -1.74 -11.05
N VAL A 69 -2.43 -1.70 -11.36
CA VAL A 69 -1.36 -2.05 -10.40
C VAL A 69 -1.43 -1.05 -9.25
N GLY A 70 -1.52 -1.45 -7.99
CA GLY A 70 -1.62 -0.51 -6.86
C GLY A 70 -0.50 0.57 -6.84
N PRO A 71 -0.80 1.80 -6.36
CA PRO A 71 0.21 2.83 -6.21
C PRO A 71 1.31 2.40 -5.24
N GLY A 72 2.55 2.77 -5.56
CA GLY A 72 3.76 2.41 -4.82
C GLY A 72 4.41 1.10 -5.23
N ILE A 73 3.74 0.22 -5.98
CA ILE A 73 4.33 -1.08 -6.37
C ILE A 73 5.52 -0.89 -7.31
N TYR A 74 5.43 0.01 -8.30
CA TYR A 74 6.56 0.29 -9.18
C TYR A 74 7.65 1.09 -8.46
N ALA A 75 7.28 1.98 -7.54
CA ALA A 75 8.24 2.64 -6.66
C ALA A 75 9.07 1.62 -5.85
N GLN A 76 8.39 0.68 -5.19
CA GLN A 76 9.07 -0.36 -4.40
C GLN A 76 9.92 -1.28 -5.27
N LEU A 77 9.46 -1.63 -6.46
CA LEU A 77 10.25 -2.40 -7.42
C LEU A 77 11.54 -1.67 -7.79
N GLY A 78 11.45 -0.35 -8.01
CA GLY A 78 12.63 0.48 -8.25
C GLY A 78 13.61 0.50 -7.07
N LEU A 79 13.12 0.53 -5.83
CA LEU A 79 13.96 0.45 -4.64
C LEU A 79 14.68 -0.90 -4.52
N VAL A 80 13.98 -2.01 -4.77
CA VAL A 80 14.57 -3.36 -4.78
C VAL A 80 15.63 -3.49 -5.87
N MET A 81 15.35 -3.03 -7.09
CA MET A 81 16.33 -3.03 -8.19
C MET A 81 17.55 -2.16 -7.87
N ALA A 82 17.35 -1.01 -7.22
CA ALA A 82 18.46 -0.17 -6.78
C ALA A 82 19.33 -0.85 -5.71
N LYS A 83 18.73 -1.62 -4.78
CA LYS A 83 19.46 -2.44 -3.80
C LYS A 83 20.28 -3.57 -4.44
N GLN A 84 19.78 -4.13 -5.55
CA GLN A 84 20.51 -5.10 -6.38
C GLN A 84 21.57 -4.47 -7.30
N GLY A 85 21.71 -3.13 -7.32
CA GLY A 85 22.65 -2.41 -8.21
C GLY A 85 22.16 -2.24 -9.66
N ARG A 86 20.89 -2.54 -9.94
CA ARG A 86 20.26 -2.47 -11.28
C ARG A 86 19.65 -1.07 -11.53
N ASP A 87 20.52 -0.07 -11.54
CA ASP A 87 20.11 1.34 -11.49
C ASP A 87 19.27 1.81 -12.70
N ALA A 88 19.57 1.30 -13.89
CA ALA A 88 18.80 1.65 -15.10
C ALA A 88 17.37 1.10 -15.03
N GLU A 89 17.20 -0.13 -14.51
CA GLU A 89 15.90 -0.77 -14.34
C GLU A 89 15.12 -0.11 -13.22
N ALA A 90 15.79 0.26 -12.12
CA ALA A 90 15.20 1.04 -11.05
C ALA A 90 14.60 2.35 -11.56
N GLN A 91 15.34 3.11 -12.37
CA GLN A 91 14.84 4.34 -12.98
C GLN A 91 13.64 4.10 -13.92
N ALA A 92 13.62 2.99 -14.65
CA ALA A 92 12.47 2.63 -15.47
C ALA A 92 11.23 2.36 -14.63
N ALA A 93 11.38 1.66 -13.50
CA ALA A 93 10.30 1.40 -12.56
C ALA A 93 9.77 2.71 -11.93
N PHE A 94 10.66 3.61 -11.48
CA PHE A 94 10.24 4.92 -10.94
C PHE A 94 9.46 5.75 -11.97
N ARG A 95 9.92 5.82 -13.23
CA ARG A 95 9.17 6.51 -14.29
C ARG A 95 7.80 5.89 -14.53
N GLN A 96 7.69 4.57 -14.45
CA GLN A 96 6.42 3.87 -14.61
C GLN A 96 5.44 4.21 -13.49
N GLU A 97 5.92 4.39 -12.26
CA GLU A 97 5.12 4.90 -11.14
C GLU A 97 4.59 6.31 -11.46
N GLU A 98 5.43 7.24 -11.89
CA GLU A 98 5.03 8.61 -12.23
C GLU A 98 3.98 8.66 -13.35
N VAL A 99 4.10 7.77 -14.34
CA VAL A 99 3.14 7.66 -15.45
C VAL A 99 1.78 7.16 -14.97
N LEU A 100 1.75 6.19 -14.06
CA LEU A 100 0.49 5.64 -13.53
C LEU A 100 -0.14 6.53 -12.47
N TYR A 101 0.71 7.24 -11.72
CA TYR A 101 0.40 7.98 -10.51
C TYR A 101 1.14 9.32 -10.50
N PRO A 102 0.69 10.31 -11.29
CA PRO A 102 1.33 11.63 -11.37
C PRO A 102 1.37 12.37 -10.02
N GLU A 103 0.49 12.02 -9.08
CA GLU A 103 0.52 12.51 -7.71
C GLU A 103 1.79 12.10 -6.95
N SER A 104 2.43 11.00 -7.35
CA SER A 104 3.67 10.51 -6.75
C SER A 104 4.92 11.20 -7.31
N ALA A 105 4.81 11.99 -8.38
CA ALA A 105 5.96 12.51 -9.13
C ALA A 105 6.92 13.33 -8.26
N VAL A 106 6.40 14.20 -7.39
CA VAL A 106 7.25 15.00 -6.48
C VAL A 106 8.04 14.11 -5.53
N PHE A 107 7.42 13.01 -5.06
CA PHE A 107 8.10 12.05 -4.19
C PHE A 107 9.15 11.24 -4.97
N MET A 108 8.83 10.74 -6.17
CA MET A 108 9.79 10.00 -7.03
C MET A 108 11.00 10.86 -7.43
N GLN A 109 10.78 12.13 -7.76
CA GLN A 109 11.86 13.06 -8.07
C GLN A 109 12.79 13.28 -6.89
N ARG A 110 12.24 13.41 -5.66
CA ARG A 110 13.06 13.50 -4.44
C ARG A 110 13.83 12.19 -4.20
N LEU A 111 13.15 11.05 -4.31
CA LEU A 111 13.72 9.72 -4.07
C LEU A 111 14.90 9.43 -4.99
N THR A 112 14.74 9.72 -6.29
CA THR A 112 15.76 9.48 -7.32
C THR A 112 16.84 10.56 -7.34
N GLY A 113 16.50 11.81 -7.03
CA GLY A 113 17.45 12.91 -6.87
C GLY A 113 18.37 12.74 -5.66
N MET A 114 17.88 12.15 -4.57
CA MET A 114 18.67 11.83 -3.37
C MET A 114 19.82 10.86 -3.67
N LYS A 115 19.66 9.95 -4.64
CA LYS A 115 20.68 8.94 -4.98
C LYS A 115 21.97 9.54 -5.56
N ARG A 116 22.01 10.84 -5.90
CA ARG A 116 23.23 11.56 -6.27
C ARG A 116 24.09 12.03 -5.07
N GLY A 117 23.68 11.77 -3.83
CA GLY A 117 24.47 12.06 -2.63
C GLY A 117 24.15 11.17 -1.43
N GLY A 118 24.99 10.17 -1.17
CA GLY A 118 25.03 9.38 0.08
C GLY A 118 25.19 7.87 -0.21
N LYS A 119 26.22 7.12 0.23
CA LYS A 119 26.75 6.97 1.60
C LYS A 119 25.66 7.24 2.64
N ASP A 120 25.26 6.19 3.36
CA ASP A 120 24.33 6.23 4.51
C ASP A 120 22.85 5.94 4.16
N ALA A 121 22.58 4.95 3.30
CA ALA A 121 21.23 4.40 3.09
C ALA A 121 20.87 3.29 4.10
N SER A 122 20.99 3.60 5.39
CA SER A 122 20.37 2.87 6.51
C SER A 122 19.45 3.78 7.35
N GLY A 123 18.91 4.84 6.74
CA GLY A 123 17.82 5.63 7.30
C GLY A 123 16.49 5.25 6.65
N ALA A 124 15.82 4.21 7.15
CA ALA A 124 14.40 4.04 6.89
C ALA A 124 13.64 5.32 7.29
N PRO A 125 12.51 5.68 6.65
CA PRO A 125 11.64 6.73 7.13
C PRO A 125 11.23 6.37 8.56
N GLN A 126 11.81 7.04 9.55
CA GLN A 126 11.32 6.94 10.91
C GLN A 126 9.92 7.55 10.89
N ALA A 127 8.91 6.71 11.12
CA ALA A 127 7.57 7.17 11.44
C ALA A 127 7.69 8.28 12.51
N PRO A 128 6.96 9.40 12.38
CA PRO A 128 6.92 10.42 13.42
C PRO A 128 6.65 9.75 14.77
N LYS A 129 7.62 9.87 15.67
CA LYS A 129 7.42 9.50 17.07
C LYS A 129 6.62 10.65 17.66
N ASP A 130 5.30 10.53 17.63
CA ASP A 130 4.45 11.49 18.33
C ASP A 130 4.81 11.45 19.82
N ASP A 131 5.30 12.58 20.32
CA ASP A 131 5.65 12.83 21.70
C ASP A 131 4.41 12.67 22.59
N ALA A 132 4.21 11.46 23.12
CA ALA A 132 3.24 11.25 24.20
C ALA A 132 3.72 12.01 25.45
N PRO A 133 2.91 12.91 26.03
CA PRO A 133 3.31 13.64 27.23
C PRO A 133 3.38 12.67 28.41
N LYS A 134 4.55 12.59 29.07
CA LYS A 134 4.68 11.90 30.37
C LYS A 134 3.83 12.64 31.40
N ALA A 135 2.69 12.06 31.76
CA ALA A 135 1.99 12.38 33.00
C ALA A 135 2.81 11.84 34.18
N GLY A 136 3.33 12.74 35.01
CA GLY A 136 3.89 12.42 36.31
C GLY A 136 2.80 12.33 37.38
N GLN A 137 2.92 11.33 38.26
CA GLN A 137 2.34 11.24 39.61
C GLN A 137 3.28 10.29 40.36
N GLY A 138 4.05 10.74 41.36
CA GLY A 138 3.60 11.07 42.72
C GLY A 138 3.42 9.75 43.47
N GLY A 139 4.27 9.31 44.41
CA GLY A 139 4.84 10.03 45.55
C GLY A 139 3.93 9.86 46.77
N SER A 140 4.09 8.77 47.54
CA SER A 140 3.57 8.54 48.91
C SER A 140 4.28 7.28 49.41
N ALA A 141 5.25 7.28 50.34
CA ALA A 141 5.16 7.67 51.75
C ALA A 141 4.03 6.94 52.48
N SER A 142 4.36 5.79 53.07
CA SER A 142 4.13 5.35 54.46
C SER A 142 4.24 3.84 54.59
#